data_AF-A0A958LFG2-F1
#
_entry.id   AF-A0A958LFG2-F1
#
_cell.length_a   1.000
_cell.length_b   1.000
_cell.length_c   1.000
_cell.angle_alpha   90.00
_cell.angle_beta   90.00
_cell.angle_gamma   90.00
#
_symmetry.space_group_name_H-M   'P 1'
#
loop_
_entity.id
_entity.type
_entity.pdbx_description
1 polymer ?
#
loop_
_entity_poly.entity_id
_entity_poly.type
_entity_poly.pdbx_seq_one_letter_code
_entity_poly.pdbx_strand_id
1 'polypeptide(L)'
;FSTRPLHLFGALGMITGGLGALILTVLVIQKYLFLVALGSRPMLFFGGLLLLIGLQFISFGLLAEILVRTYHESQNKKTYTVRDVVTGGQRDEGTRRGVVNLA
;
A
#
# COMPACT_ATOMS: atom_id res chain seq x y z
N PHE A 1 6.89 -2.68 8.80
CA PHE A 1 6.31 -1.34 9.02
C PHE A 1 5.07 -1.21 8.15
N SER A 2 3.89 -1.05 8.77
CA SER A 2 2.60 -1.00 8.07
C SER A 2 2.38 0.39 7.46
N THR A 3 3.07 0.69 6.37
CA THR A 3 2.84 1.95 5.62
C THR A 3 1.50 1.84 4.91
N ARG A 4 0.43 2.38 5.50
CA ARG A 4 -0.90 2.52 4.87
C ARG A 4 -0.83 3.67 3.86
N PRO A 5 -0.50 3.41 2.58
CA PRO A 5 -0.16 4.48 1.63
C PRO A 5 -1.38 5.34 1.32
N LEU A 6 -2.58 4.73 1.40
CA LEU A 6 -3.86 5.41 1.25
C LEU A 6 -4.05 6.57 2.22
N HIS A 7 -3.55 6.49 3.46
CA HIS A 7 -3.71 7.59 4.41
C HIS A 7 -2.88 8.82 4.03
N LEU A 8 -1.65 8.62 3.53
CA LEU A 8 -0.78 9.73 3.14
C LEU A 8 -1.32 10.43 1.88
N PHE A 9 -1.51 9.67 0.81
CA PHE A 9 -1.97 10.22 -0.46
C PHE A 9 -3.45 10.63 -0.42
N GLY A 10 -4.29 9.91 0.34
CA GLY A 10 -5.69 10.27 0.55
C GLY A 10 -5.85 11.59 1.31
N ALA A 11 -5.08 11.81 2.39
CA ALA A 11 -5.11 13.08 3.12
C ALA A 11 -4.66 14.26 2.24
N LEU A 12 -3.56 14.09 1.50
CA LEU A 12 -3.10 15.10 0.54
C LEU A 12 -4.12 15.35 -0.56
N GLY A 13 -4.77 14.30 -1.05
CA GLY A 13 -5.84 14.39 -2.05
C GLY A 13 -7.06 15.15 -1.54
N MET A 14 -7.48 14.93 -0.29
CA MET A 14 -8.58 15.68 0.32
C MET A 14 -8.24 17.14 0.56
N ILE A 15 -7.02 17.46 1.00
CA ILE A 15 -6.60 18.85 1.20
C ILE A 15 -6.55 19.60 -0.14
N THR A 16 -5.87 19.03 -1.13
CA THR A 16 -5.70 19.67 -2.45
C THR A 16 -7.00 19.75 -3.23
N GLY A 17 -7.77 18.66 -3.25
CA GLY A 17 -9.10 18.61 -3.88
C GLY A 17 -10.11 19.51 -3.16
N GLY A 18 -10.08 19.56 -1.83
CA GLY A 18 -10.93 20.45 -1.03
C GLY A 18 -10.66 21.93 -1.30
N LEU A 19 -9.38 22.32 -1.43
CA LEU A 19 -9.00 23.68 -1.84
C LEU A 19 -9.47 23.99 -3.26
N GLY A 20 -9.29 23.08 -4.21
CA GLY A 20 -9.79 23.23 -5.58
C GLY A 20 -11.31 23.38 -5.64
N ALA A 21 -12.03 22.54 -4.90
CA ALA A 21 -13.48 22.61 -4.77
C ALA A 21 -13.94 23.95 -4.20
N LEU A 22 -13.30 24.42 -3.13
CA LEU A 22 -13.63 25.71 -2.50
C LEU A 22 -13.45 26.88 -3.49
N ILE A 23 -12.34 26.91 -4.23
CA ILE A 23 -12.08 27.93 -5.26
C ILE A 23 -13.19 27.92 -6.32
N LEU A 24 -13.54 26.73 -6.83
CA LEU A 24 -14.58 26.59 -7.85
C LEU A 24 -15.95 26.97 -7.31
N THR A 25 -16.30 26.58 -6.07
CA THR A 25 -17.55 26.98 -5.42
C THR A 25 -17.65 28.50 -5.32
N VAL A 26 -16.58 29.19 -4.91
CA VAL A 26 -16.55 30.67 -4.86
C VAL A 26 -16.78 31.27 -6.26
N LEU A 27 -16.15 30.71 -7.31
CA LEU A 27 -16.35 31.18 -8.68
C LEU A 27 -17.78 30.93 -9.20
N VAL A 28 -18.38 29.79 -8.85
CA VAL A 28 -19.78 29.48 -9.16
C VAL A 28 -20.71 30.48 -8.47
N ILE A 29 -20.49 30.76 -7.19
CA ILE A 29 -21.27 31.78 -6.46
C ILE A 29 -21.14 33.15 -7.15
N GLN A 30 -19.92 33.54 -7.55
CA GLN A 30 -19.69 34.79 -8.28
C GLN A 30 -20.42 34.82 -9.63
N LYS A 31 -20.46 33.70 -10.36
CA LYS A 31 -21.21 33.59 -11.62
C LYS A 31 -22.68 33.86 -11.42
N TYR A 32 -23.31 33.15 -10.48
CA TYR A 32 -24.76 33.13 -10.36
C TYR A 32 -25.31 34.36 -9.63
N LEU A 33 -24.59 34.88 -8.61
CA LEU A 33 -25.07 36.04 -7.85
C LEU A 33 -24.65 37.38 -8.48
N PHE A 34 -23.46 37.45 -9.09
CA PHE A 34 -22.90 38.71 -9.58
C PHE A 34 -22.86 38.78 -11.11
N LEU A 35 -23.36 37.76 -11.83
CA LEU A 35 -23.42 37.68 -13.30
C LEU A 35 -22.05 37.88 -13.99
N VAL A 36 -20.96 37.64 -13.27
CA VAL A 36 -19.59 37.87 -13.72
C VAL A 36 -19.18 36.82 -14.77
N ALA A 37 -18.42 37.22 -15.79
CA ALA A 37 -17.90 36.29 -16.79
C ALA A 37 -16.76 35.41 -16.21
N LEU A 38 -16.82 34.09 -16.45
CA LEU A 38 -15.85 33.11 -15.94
C LEU A 38 -14.70 32.82 -16.92
N GLY A 39 -14.91 33.02 -18.21
CA GLY A 39 -14.13 32.39 -19.29
C GLY A 39 -12.66 32.79 -19.40
N SER A 40 -12.20 33.86 -18.74
CA SER A 40 -10.83 34.36 -18.86
C SER A 40 -10.05 34.36 -17.54
N ARG A 41 -10.58 33.75 -16.48
CA ARG A 41 -9.98 33.80 -15.14
C ARG A 41 -9.01 32.63 -14.93
N PRO A 42 -7.70 32.88 -14.72
CA PRO A 42 -6.73 31.82 -14.42
C PRO A 42 -7.12 30.95 -13.22
N MET A 43 -7.84 31.54 -12.25
CA MET A 43 -8.35 30.85 -11.07
C MET A 43 -9.29 29.67 -11.39
N LEU A 44 -10.03 29.72 -12.50
CA LEU A 44 -10.93 28.63 -12.90
C LEU A 44 -10.13 27.39 -13.29
N PHE A 45 -9.11 27.57 -14.13
CA PHE A 45 -8.19 26.49 -14.51
C PHE A 45 -7.40 26.00 -13.30
N PHE A 46 -6.95 26.91 -12.43
CA PHE A 46 -6.22 26.54 -11.22
C PHE A 46 -7.07 25.70 -10.26
N GLY A 47 -8.32 26.10 -10.01
CA GLY A 47 -9.26 25.34 -9.17
C GLY A 47 -9.58 23.96 -9.77
N GLY A 48 -9.80 23.90 -11.09
CA GLY A 48 -9.99 22.63 -11.80
C GLY A 48 -8.76 21.72 -11.73
N LEU A 49 -7.56 22.27 -11.92
CA LEU A 49 -6.30 21.54 -11.84
C LEU A 49 -6.07 20.98 -10.43
N LEU A 50 -6.33 21.78 -9.39
CA LEU A 50 -6.26 21.33 -7.99
C LEU A 50 -7.23 20.16 -7.71
N LEU A 51 -8.45 20.22 -8.24
CA LEU A 51 -9.40 19.10 -8.14
C LEU A 51 -8.88 17.84 -8.82
N LEU A 52 -8.35 17.96 -10.04
CA LEU A 52 -7.79 16.83 -10.79
C LEU A 52 -6.60 16.22 -10.05
N ILE A 53 -5.69 17.04 -9.53
CA ILE A 53 -4.55 16.60 -8.73
C ILE A 53 -5.01 15.90 -7.44
N GLY A 54 -6.02 16.45 -6.76
CA GLY A 54 -6.59 15.83 -5.56
C GLY A 54 -7.17 14.45 -5.82
N LEU A 55 -7.95 14.31 -6.90
CA LEU A 55 -8.49 13.03 -7.35
C LEU A 55 -7.37 12.04 -7.72
N GLN A 56 -6.31 12.53 -8.37
CA GLN A 56 -5.16 11.73 -8.76
C GLN A 56 -4.39 11.21 -7.53
N PHE A 57 -4.24 12.02 -6.49
CA PHE A 57 -3.63 11.57 -5.23
C PHE A 57 -4.45 10.48 -4.54
N ILE A 58 -5.78 10.61 -4.48
CA ILE A 58 -6.65 9.55 -3.94
C ILE A 58 -6.44 8.25 -4.74
N SER A 59 -6.42 8.36 -6.07
CA SER A 59 -6.20 7.22 -6.98
C SER A 59 -4.84 6.56 -6.75
N PHE A 60 -3.77 7.35 -6.61
CA PHE A 60 -2.43 6.83 -6.30
C PHE A 60 -2.36 6.20 -4.91
N GLY A 61 -3.08 6.72 -3.93
CA GLY A 61 -3.19 6.09 -2.60
C GLY A 61 -3.78 4.69 -2.66
N LEU A 62 -4.86 4.52 -3.43
CA LEU A 62 -5.48 3.21 -3.65
C LEU A 62 -4.57 2.27 -4.44
N LEU A 63 -3.95 2.77 -5.51
CA LEU A 63 -2.99 1.99 -6.30
C LEU A 63 -1.80 1.53 -5.45
N ALA A 64 -1.25 2.40 -4.62
CA ALA A 64 -0.15 2.06 -3.73
C ALA A 64 -0.57 1.02 -2.67
N GLU A 65 -1.78 1.13 -2.12
CA GLU A 65 -2.33 0.13 -1.19
C GLU A 65 -2.46 -1.25 -1.87
N ILE A 66 -2.93 -1.30 -3.12
CA ILE A 66 -3.01 -2.55 -3.90
C ILE A 66 -1.62 -3.07 -4.23
N LEU A 67 -0.68 -2.22 -4.66
CA LEU A 67 0.69 -2.62 -5.00
C LEU A 67 1.42 -3.22 -3.79
N VAL A 68 1.29 -2.62 -2.61
CA VAL A 68 1.86 -3.16 -1.37
C VAL A 68 1.26 -4.54 -1.06
N ARG A 69 -0.06 -4.69 -1.19
CA ARG A 69 -0.72 -5.99 -0.96
C ARG A 69 -0.25 -7.05 -1.95
N THR A 70 -0.26 -6.75 -3.24
CA THR A 70 0.19 -7.68 -4.29
C THR A 70 1.67 -8.02 -4.16
N TYR A 71 2.52 -7.04 -3.82
CA TYR A 71 3.95 -7.28 -3.60
C TYR A 71 4.17 -8.22 -2.42
N HIS A 72 3.51 -7.99 -1.28
CA HIS A 72 3.65 -8.84 -0.11
C HIS A 72 3.05 -10.23 -0.29
N GLU A 73 1.92 -10.35 -1.01
CA GLU A 73 1.29 -11.64 -1.36
C GLU A 73 2.18 -12.46 -2.30
N SER A 74 2.76 -11.80 -3.32
CA SER A 74 3.68 -12.43 -4.27
C SER A 74 5.04 -12.79 -3.67
N GLN A 75 5.40 -12.24 -2.50
CA GLN A 75 6.73 -12.45 -1.93
C GLN A 75 6.95 -13.87 -1.41
N ASN A 76 5.92 -14.74 -1.26
CA ASN A 76 6.02 -16.19 -0.91
C ASN A 76 7.33 -16.58 -0.19
N LYS A 77 7.72 -15.81 0.84
CA LYS A 77 8.99 -16.04 1.52
C LYS A 77 8.70 -17.13 2.51
N LYS A 78 9.14 -18.36 2.22
CA LYS A 78 9.34 -19.37 3.27
C LYS A 78 10.22 -18.72 4.33
N THR A 79 9.64 -18.45 5.51
CA THR A 79 10.27 -17.82 6.68
C THR A 79 11.41 -18.65 7.30
N TYR A 80 11.80 -19.77 6.68
CA TYR A 80 12.75 -20.69 7.25
C TYR A 80 13.86 -21.03 6.26
N THR A 81 15.09 -20.66 6.64
CA THR A 81 16.30 -21.29 6.13
C THR A 81 16.61 -22.46 7.05
N VAL A 82 16.44 -23.69 6.55
CA VAL A 82 16.92 -24.90 7.25
C VAL A 82 18.42 -24.74 7.43
N ARG A 83 18.86 -24.47 8.66
CA ARG A 83 20.29 -24.33 8.96
C ARG A 83 20.95 -25.66 9.30
N ASP A 84 20.20 -26.62 9.84
CA ASP A 84 20.67 -28.00 9.96
C ASP A 84 19.50 -28.95 10.14
N VAL A 85 19.58 -30.11 9.48
CA VAL A 85 18.68 -31.25 9.72
C VAL A 85 19.44 -32.20 10.64
N VAL A 86 19.10 -32.21 11.93
CA VAL A 86 19.65 -33.20 12.86
C VAL A 86 18.96 -34.53 12.58
N THR A 87 19.53 -35.33 11.68
CA THR A 87 19.23 -36.75 11.58
C THR A 87 19.71 -37.36 12.90
N GLY A 88 18.77 -37.73 13.77
CA GLY A 88 19.06 -38.44 15.00
C GLY A 88 19.71 -39.78 14.67
N GLY A 89 21.05 -39.79 14.69
CA GLY A 89 21.80 -41.03 14.87
C GLY A 89 21.41 -41.61 16.21
N GLN A 90 20.49 -42.57 16.21
CA GLN A 90 20.31 -43.44 17.37
C GLN A 90 21.57 -44.27 17.52
N ARG A 91 22.29 -43.92 18.59
CA ARG A 91 23.49 -44.57 19.10
C ARG A 91 23.20 -46.02 19.48
N ASP A 92 24.17 -46.86 19.12
CA ASP A 92 24.63 -48.05 19.82
C ASP A 92 23.78 -48.53 21.01
N GLU A 93 23.01 -49.59 20.80
CA GLU A 93 22.73 -50.60 21.82
C GLU A 93 23.81 -51.68 21.75
N GLY A 94 25.01 -51.36 22.23
CA GLY A 94 25.92 -52.38 22.70
C GLY A 94 25.45 -52.86 24.07
N THR A 95 25.07 -54.15 24.19
CA THR A 95 25.46 -55.05 25.32
C THR A 95 24.58 -56.32 25.39
N ARG A 96 25.26 -57.47 25.30
CA ARG A 96 24.91 -58.83 25.79
C ARG A 96 23.85 -59.66 25.04
N ARG A 97 24.36 -60.59 24.23
CA ARG A 97 24.19 -62.06 24.33
C ARG A 97 25.01 -62.64 23.17
N GLY A 98 26.14 -63.31 23.39
CA GLY A 98 26.25 -64.56 24.12
C GLY A 98 26.97 -65.52 23.16
N VAL A 99 28.26 -65.68 23.39
CA VAL A 99 29.09 -66.72 22.78
C VAL A 99 28.47 -68.09 23.10
N VAL A 100 27.82 -68.74 22.15
CA VAL A 100 27.58 -70.20 22.08
C VAL A 100 27.26 -70.50 20.59
N ASN A 101 28.21 -70.94 19.77
CA ASN A 101 28.64 -72.33 19.52
C ASN A 101 27.56 -73.23 18.85
N LEU A 102 28.05 -74.12 17.97
CA LEU A 102 27.41 -75.12 17.10
C LEU A 102 26.87 -74.62 15.74
N ALA A 103 27.13 -75.26 14.61
CA ALA A 103 28.02 -76.37 14.23
C ALA A 103 28.14 -76.34 12.70
#